data_AF-A0AAV5YIT6-F1
#
_entry.id   AF-A0AAV5YIT6-F1
#
_cell.length_a   1.000
_cell.length_b   1.000
_cell.length_c   1.000
_cell.angle_alpha   90.00
_cell.angle_beta   90.00
_cell.angle_gamma   90.00
#
_symmetry.space_group_name_H-M   'P 1'
#
loop_
_entity.id
_entity.type
_entity.pdbx_description
1 polymer ?
#
loop_
_entity_poly.entity_id
_entity_poly.type
_entity_poly.pdbx_seq_one_letter_code
_entity_poly.pdbx_strand_id
1 'polypeptide(L)'
;MRRGVPWLLALGLLLVAWPGPTEAQGPELQRYYSSTRDICRTGVTPEMEVAYRDAVKALEQARAAGALANNFMGIKQPVQIWLDCFQSPGDGKF
;
A
#
# COMPACT_ATOMS: atom_id res chain seq x y z
N MET A 1 -9.13 -16.85 52.00
CA MET A 1 -7.79 -17.11 51.43
C MET A 1 -7.92 -17.18 49.90
N ARG A 2 -7.59 -16.10 49.18
CA ARG A 2 -6.59 -16.03 48.07
C ARG A 2 -6.56 -17.28 47.17
N ARG A 3 -7.25 -17.26 46.00
CA ARG A 3 -6.81 -16.83 44.64
C ARG A 3 -6.07 -17.93 43.87
N GLY A 4 -6.55 -18.27 42.67
CA GLY A 4 -5.80 -19.14 41.76
C GLY A 4 -6.36 -19.42 40.36
N VAL A 5 -7.36 -18.69 39.85
CA VAL A 5 -7.67 -18.70 38.39
C VAL A 5 -7.96 -17.24 38.03
N PRO A 6 -7.04 -16.55 37.34
CA PRO A 6 -7.35 -16.19 35.96
C PRO A 6 -6.09 -15.87 35.12
N TRP A 7 -5.20 -16.84 34.85
CA TRP A 7 -4.09 -16.57 33.92
C TRP A 7 -4.48 -16.75 32.45
N LEU A 8 -5.50 -17.56 32.16
CA LEU A 8 -5.94 -17.84 30.78
C LEU A 8 -6.71 -16.68 30.13
N LEU A 9 -7.26 -15.75 30.92
CA LEU A 9 -7.95 -14.56 30.40
C LEU A 9 -7.01 -13.37 30.14
N ALA A 10 -5.79 -13.39 30.68
CA ALA A 10 -4.82 -12.31 30.48
C ALA A 10 -4.13 -12.37 29.11
N LEU A 11 -4.09 -13.55 28.46
CA LEU A 11 -3.47 -13.73 27.14
C LEU A 11 -4.42 -13.46 25.96
N GLY A 12 -5.73 -13.35 26.19
CA GLY A 12 -6.71 -13.10 25.12
C GLY A 12 -6.81 -11.65 24.67
N LEU A 13 -6.28 -10.70 25.45
CA LEU A 13 -6.45 -9.25 25.22
C LEU A 13 -5.29 -8.57 24.49
N LEU A 14 -4.22 -9.31 24.16
CA LEU A 14 -3.05 -8.79 23.43
C LEU A 14 -3.12 -8.97 21.91
N LEU A 15 -4.24 -9.47 21.37
CA LEU A 15 -4.44 -9.63 19.93
C LEU A 15 -5.08 -8.40 19.24
N VAL A 16 -5.35 -7.33 19.98
CA VAL A 16 -6.03 -6.13 19.43
C VAL A 16 -5.11 -4.91 19.49
N ALA A 17 -3.94 -5.02 18.88
CA ALA A 17 -3.15 -3.86 18.46
C ALA A 17 -2.15 -4.28 17.38
N TRP A 18 -2.63 -4.92 16.32
CA TRP A 18 -1.99 -4.70 15.03
C TRP A 18 -2.67 -3.44 14.47
N PRO A 19 -2.09 -2.24 14.58
CA PRO A 19 -2.42 -1.21 13.61
C PRO A 19 -1.96 -1.79 12.28
N GLY A 20 -2.85 -2.51 11.60
CA GLY A 20 -2.70 -2.69 10.17
C GLY A 20 -2.51 -1.30 9.57
N PRO A 21 -1.86 -1.17 8.42
CA PRO A 21 -1.71 0.14 7.78
C PRO A 21 -3.10 0.59 7.30
N THR A 22 -3.93 1.13 8.19
CA THR A 22 -5.37 1.33 7.93
C THR A 22 -5.76 2.79 7.72
N GLU A 23 -4.80 3.70 7.63
CA GLU A 23 -4.98 5.05 7.03
C GLU A 23 -3.86 5.42 6.04
N ALA A 24 -2.87 4.55 5.85
CA ALA A 24 -1.59 4.87 5.19
C ALA A 24 -1.57 4.71 3.65
N GLN A 25 -2.72 4.43 3.03
CA GLN A 25 -2.89 4.48 1.58
C GLN A 25 -3.70 5.74 1.24
N GLY A 26 -3.04 6.89 1.28
CA GLY A 26 -3.67 8.20 1.07
C GLY A 26 -4.44 8.31 -0.27
N PRO A 27 -5.29 9.34 -0.43
CA PRO A 27 -6.12 9.52 -1.62
C PRO A 27 -5.30 9.60 -2.91
N GLU A 28 -4.08 10.12 -2.86
CA GLU A 28 -3.14 10.17 -3.99
C GLU A 28 -2.66 8.77 -4.39
N LEU A 29 -2.36 7.91 -3.41
CA LEU A 29 -1.96 6.53 -3.65
C LEU A 29 -3.11 5.71 -4.26
N GLN A 30 -4.33 5.90 -3.75
CA GLN A 30 -5.52 5.26 -4.29
C GLN A 30 -5.81 5.72 -5.73
N ARG A 31 -5.66 7.03 -6.01
CA ARG A 31 -5.80 7.58 -7.37
C ARG A 31 -4.77 6.98 -8.32
N TYR A 32 -3.52 6.83 -7.88
CA TYR A 32 -2.47 6.21 -8.67
C TYR A 32 -2.75 4.74 -9.02
N TYR A 33 -3.17 3.93 -8.05
CA TYR A 33 -3.54 2.54 -8.33
C TYR A 33 -4.77 2.44 -9.23
N SER A 34 -5.74 3.35 -9.07
CA SER A 34 -6.93 3.39 -9.92
C SER A 34 -6.58 3.77 -11.36
N SER A 35 -5.69 4.74 -11.57
CA SER A 35 -5.31 5.19 -12.92
C SER A 35 -4.52 4.13 -13.70
N THR A 36 -3.82 3.22 -13.02
CA THR A 36 -3.01 2.17 -13.65
C THR A 36 -3.74 0.84 -13.86
N ARG A 37 -5.02 0.76 -13.49
CA ARG A 37 -5.81 -0.49 -13.57
C ARG A 37 -5.83 -1.12 -14.97
N ASP A 38 -5.98 -0.31 -16.00
CA ASP A 38 -6.12 -0.76 -17.39
C ASP A 38 -4.83 -0.58 -18.21
N ILE A 39 -3.69 -0.35 -17.56
CA ILE A 39 -2.43 0.05 -18.22
C ILE A 39 -1.92 -0.96 -19.24
N CYS A 40 -2.17 -2.26 -19.06
CA CYS A 40 -1.77 -3.28 -20.04
C CYS A 40 -2.54 -3.16 -21.35
N ARG A 41 -3.76 -2.59 -21.31
CA ARG A 41 -4.60 -2.35 -22.49
C ARG A 41 -4.35 -0.97 -23.10
N THR A 42 -4.20 0.06 -22.27
CA THR A 42 -4.10 1.45 -22.73
C THR A 42 -2.66 1.92 -23.00
N GLY A 43 -1.67 1.19 -22.49
CA GLY A 43 -0.31 1.72 -22.36
C GLY A 43 -0.23 2.81 -21.28
N VAL A 44 0.96 3.40 -21.15
CA VAL A 44 1.23 4.52 -20.23
C VAL A 44 0.57 5.79 -20.76
N THR A 45 -0.17 6.50 -19.89
CA THR A 45 -0.78 7.79 -20.23
C THR A 45 -0.20 8.95 -19.39
N PRO A 46 -0.31 10.21 -19.85
CA PRO A 46 0.13 11.37 -19.08
C PRO A 46 -0.56 11.48 -17.71
N GLU A 47 -1.82 11.08 -17.60
CA GLU A 47 -2.59 11.11 -16.35
C GLU A 47 -2.03 10.14 -15.31
N MET A 48 -1.56 8.97 -15.74
CA MET A 48 -0.90 8.01 -14.85
C MET A 48 0.40 8.57 -14.29
N GLU A 49 1.18 9.30 -15.12
CA GLU A 49 2.41 9.96 -14.70
C GLU A 49 2.15 11.10 -13.72
N VAL A 50 1.09 11.87 -13.91
CA VAL A 50 0.65 12.89 -12.93
C VAL A 50 0.28 12.22 -11.60
N ALA A 51 -0.58 11.21 -11.64
CA ALA A 51 -1.01 10.50 -10.44
C ALA A 51 0.15 9.82 -9.69
N TYR A 52 1.13 9.28 -10.43
CA TYR A 52 2.36 8.72 -9.85
C TYR A 52 3.14 9.77 -9.07
N ARG A 53 3.40 10.95 -9.67
CA ARG A 53 4.15 12.03 -9.00
C ARG A 53 3.44 12.51 -7.73
N ASP A 54 2.13 12.66 -7.78
CA ASP A 54 1.34 13.08 -6.63
C ASP A 54 1.42 12.03 -5.50
N ALA A 55 1.31 10.75 -5.85
CA ALA A 55 1.46 9.66 -4.89
C ALA A 55 2.88 9.59 -4.30
N VAL A 56 3.94 9.72 -5.10
CA VAL A 56 5.32 9.77 -4.60
C VAL A 56 5.49 10.93 -3.62
N LYS A 57 5.00 12.12 -3.95
CA LYS A 57 5.08 13.29 -3.08
C LYS A 57 4.35 13.06 -1.75
N ALA A 58 3.16 12.47 -1.78
CA ALA A 58 2.41 12.13 -0.57
C ALA A 58 3.16 11.12 0.32
N LEU A 59 3.79 10.11 -0.30
CA LEU A 59 4.61 9.13 0.41
C LEU A 59 5.87 9.74 1.03
N GLU A 60 6.54 10.64 0.31
CA GLU A 60 7.69 11.37 0.83
C GLU A 60 7.31 12.24 2.04
N GLN A 61 6.17 12.93 1.97
CA GLN A 61 5.65 13.73 3.08
C GLN A 61 5.31 12.86 4.29
N ALA A 62 4.64 11.72 4.07
CA ALA A 62 4.33 10.76 5.13
C ALA A 62 5.61 10.19 5.77
N ARG A 63 6.65 9.92 4.95
CA ARG A 63 7.96 9.47 5.44
C ARG A 63 8.62 10.53 6.30
N ALA A 64 8.65 11.78 5.84
CA ALA A 64 9.23 12.90 6.58
C ALA A 64 8.51 13.14 7.92
N ALA A 65 7.19 12.91 7.97
CA ALA A 65 6.39 12.98 9.18
C ALA A 65 6.57 11.79 10.14
N GLY A 66 7.41 10.80 9.80
CA GLY A 66 7.62 9.60 10.61
C GLY A 66 6.45 8.61 10.58
N ALA A 67 5.49 8.79 9.67
CA ALA A 67 4.29 7.95 9.56
C ALA A 67 4.53 6.61 8.85
N LEU A 68 5.70 6.43 8.22
CA LEU A 68 6.07 5.18 7.57
C LEU A 68 7.07 4.41 8.44
N ALA A 69 6.60 3.35 9.10
CA ALA A 69 7.42 2.49 9.97
C ALA A 69 8.31 1.48 9.20
N ASN A 70 8.13 1.36 7.87
CA ASN A 70 8.69 0.26 7.06
C ASN A 70 9.45 0.80 5.83
N ASN A 71 10.49 0.11 5.38
CA ASN A 71 11.22 0.42 4.14
C ASN A 71 10.48 0.02 2.84
N PHE A 72 9.29 -0.56 2.95
CA PHE A 72 8.52 -1.21 1.88
C PHE A 72 7.34 -0.36 1.38
N MET A 73 7.60 0.88 0.96
CA MET A 73 6.56 1.79 0.42
C MET A 73 7.01 2.42 -0.91
N GLY A 74 7.76 1.69 -1.73
CA GLY A 74 8.06 2.12 -3.10
C GLY A 74 6.90 1.75 -4.02
N ILE A 75 6.27 2.75 -4.66
CA ILE A 75 5.39 2.51 -5.81
C ILE A 75 6.23 2.43 -7.10
N LYS A 76 5.88 1.49 -7.99
CA LYS A 76 6.52 1.38 -9.31
C LYS A 76 6.13 2.58 -10.19
N GLN A 77 6.95 2.93 -11.16
CA GLN A 77 6.57 3.89 -12.20
C GLN A 77 5.57 3.26 -13.19
N PRO A 78 4.69 4.06 -13.84
CA PRO A 78 3.75 3.55 -14.85
C PRO A 78 4.44 2.69 -15.93
N VAL A 79 5.58 3.12 -16.44
CA VAL A 79 6.34 2.35 -17.46
C VAL A 79 6.79 0.97 -16.96
N GLN A 80 7.16 0.86 -15.68
CA GLN A 80 7.56 -0.42 -15.10
C GLN A 80 6.35 -1.36 -14.98
N ILE A 81 5.19 -0.83 -14.58
CA ILE A 81 3.95 -1.62 -14.51
C ILE A 81 3.53 -2.07 -15.91
N TRP A 82 3.66 -1.21 -16.92
CA TRP A 82 3.36 -1.56 -18.30
C TRP A 82 4.29 -2.66 -18.84
N LEU A 83 5.59 -2.58 -18.53
CA LEU A 83 6.55 -3.63 -18.88
C LEU A 83 6.29 -4.95 -18.16
N ASP A 84 5.77 -4.92 -16.92
CA ASP A 84 5.39 -6.13 -16.18
C ASP A 84 4.25 -6.90 -16.91
N CYS A 85 3.37 -6.21 -17.64
CA CYS A 85 2.26 -6.84 -18.39
C CYS A 85 2.74 -7.90 -19.39
N PHE A 86 3.93 -7.74 -19.94
CA PHE A 86 4.51 -8.65 -20.94
C PHE A 86 5.44 -9.69 -20.31
N GLN A 87 5.94 -9.41 -19.10
CA GLN A 87 6.86 -10.30 -18.38
C GLN A 87 6.13 -11.35 -17.53
N SER A 88 4.89 -11.07 -17.11
CA SER A 88 4.05 -11.99 -16.36
C SER A 88 2.64 -12.11 -16.95
N PRO A 89 2.46 -12.83 -18.08
CA PRO A 89 1.14 -12.96 -18.71
C PRO A 89 0.07 -13.64 -17.82
N GLY A 90 0.46 -14.28 -16.71
CA GLY A 90 -0.42 -14.96 -15.77
C GLY A 90 -0.99 -14.09 -14.63
N ASP A 91 -0.56 -12.83 -14.48
CA ASP A 91 -0.93 -11.99 -13.32
C ASP A 91 -2.30 -11.30 -13.47
N GLY A 92 -3.08 -11.65 -14.50
CA GLY A 92 -4.49 -11.24 -14.64
C GLY A 92 -4.73 -9.75 -14.91
N LYS A 93 -3.74 -9.03 -15.47
CA LYS A 93 -3.87 -7.60 -15.81
C LYS A 93 -4.42 -7.32 -17.22
N PHE A 94 -5.09 -8.29 -17.84
CA PHE A 94 -5.70 -8.15 -19.18
C PHE A 94 -7.21 -7.91 -19.09
#